data_AF-F4RXH7-F1
#
_entry.id   AF-F4RXH7-F1
#
_cell.length_a   1.000
_cell.length_b   1.000
_cell.length_c   1.000
_cell.angle_alpha   90.00
_cell.angle_beta   90.00
_cell.angle_gamma   90.00
#
_symmetry.space_group_name_H-M   'P 1'
#
loop_
_entity.id
_entity.type
_entity.pdbx_description
1 polymer ?
#
loop_
_entity_poly.entity_id
_entity_poly.type
_entity_poly.pdbx_seq_one_letter_code
_entity_poly.pdbx_strand_id
1 'polypeptide(L)'
;MRDTYDEEKGGEEIEEKKKLEVQNGPDPKHPYVRRRLGCPCPALATMINHSYIIDMLKTHGVLEHDASISRWDAGEGDALNPDPQLVSNFLDSIDYPDHVAQQDKMITLDDYALRRSILEKDIIDNRPHQSMTKLHMLGIGEAVLAVKVFEDQRSILAAEPAICARSEWLREW
;
A
#
# COMPACT_ATOMS: atom_id res chain seq x y z
N MET A 1 -33.74 -40.42 47.26
CA MET A 1 -32.64 -39.43 47.12
C MET A 1 -31.59 -40.12 46.27
N ARG A 2 -31.59 -40.01 44.94
CA ARG A 2 -31.10 -38.87 44.14
C ARG A 2 -29.80 -38.32 44.74
N ASP A 3 -28.67 -38.62 44.10
CA ASP A 3 -28.07 -37.69 43.16
C ASP A 3 -27.08 -38.38 42.21
N THR A 4 -27.26 -38.06 40.93
CA THR A 4 -26.39 -38.25 39.78
C THR A 4 -25.22 -37.26 39.90
N TYR A 5 -23.98 -37.72 39.70
CA TYR A 5 -22.84 -36.82 39.51
C TYR A 5 -22.58 -36.67 38.01
N ASP A 6 -22.67 -35.41 37.58
CA ASP A 6 -22.59 -34.93 36.20
C ASP A 6 -21.26 -35.25 35.51
N GLU A 7 -21.35 -36.00 34.41
CA GLU A 7 -20.36 -36.09 33.34
C GLU A 7 -20.55 -34.91 32.35
N GLU A 8 -20.21 -33.68 32.74
CA GLU A 8 -20.28 -32.54 31.80
C GLU A 8 -19.08 -31.59 31.98
N LYS A 9 -17.87 -32.05 31.66
CA LYS A 9 -16.70 -31.17 31.42
C LYS A 9 -15.75 -31.69 30.33
N GLY A 10 -16.32 -32.16 29.22
CA GLY A 10 -15.51 -32.62 28.06
C GLY A 10 -15.96 -32.07 26.71
N GLY A 11 -17.02 -31.25 26.65
CA GLY A 11 -17.69 -30.87 25.40
C GLY A 11 -17.27 -29.53 24.80
N GLU A 12 -16.76 -28.58 25.58
CA GLU A 12 -16.59 -27.19 25.11
C GLU A 12 -15.19 -26.85 24.58
N GLU A 13 -14.19 -27.71 24.77
CA GLU A 13 -12.82 -27.47 24.29
C GLU A 13 -12.56 -27.97 22.84
N ILE A 14 -13.59 -28.49 22.16
CA ILE A 14 -13.47 -29.14 20.85
C ILE A 14 -13.82 -28.20 19.68
N GLU A 15 -14.48 -27.06 19.90
CA GLU A 15 -14.91 -26.18 18.80
C GLU A 15 -13.86 -25.15 18.33
N GLU A 16 -12.78 -24.91 19.09
CA GLU A 16 -11.80 -23.85 18.74
C GLU A 16 -10.47 -24.37 18.18
N LYS A 17 -10.48 -25.58 17.62
CA LYS A 17 -9.45 -26.04 16.69
C LYS A 17 -10.10 -26.31 15.35
N LYS A 18 -10.48 -25.25 14.62
CA LYS A 18 -10.62 -25.33 13.17
C LYS A 18 -9.31 -25.87 12.62
N LYS A 19 -9.28 -27.18 12.35
CA LYS A 19 -8.26 -27.81 11.51
C LYS A 19 -8.15 -26.94 10.27
N LEU A 20 -7.00 -26.28 10.11
CA LEU A 20 -6.52 -25.92 8.78
C LEU A 20 -6.35 -27.25 8.06
N GLU A 21 -7.42 -27.71 7.40
CA GLU A 21 -7.33 -28.81 6.45
C GLU A 21 -6.33 -28.35 5.40
N VAL A 22 -5.14 -28.95 5.42
CA VAL A 22 -4.14 -28.77 4.39
C VAL A 22 -4.75 -29.33 3.11
N GLN A 23 -5.32 -28.45 2.29
CA GLN A 23 -5.81 -28.84 0.97
C GLN A 23 -4.61 -29.28 0.13
N ASN A 24 -4.68 -30.52 -0.37
CA ASN A 24 -3.73 -31.02 -1.34
C ASN A 24 -4.12 -30.50 -2.73
N GLY A 25 -3.23 -29.72 -3.35
CA GLY A 25 -3.42 -29.18 -4.69
C GLY A 25 -3.48 -27.65 -4.72
N PRO A 26 -3.44 -27.04 -5.92
CA PRO A 26 -3.53 -25.59 -6.06
C PRO A 26 -4.89 -25.08 -5.57
N ASP A 27 -4.87 -24.01 -4.78
CA ASP A 27 -6.08 -23.36 -4.27
C ASP A 27 -7.00 -22.97 -5.44
N PRO A 28 -8.29 -23.39 -5.44
CA PRO A 28 -9.25 -23.00 -6.46
C PRO A 28 -9.39 -21.49 -6.66
N LYS A 29 -9.09 -20.67 -5.65
CA LYS A 29 -9.07 -19.20 -5.73
C LYS A 29 -7.86 -18.65 -6.49
N HIS A 30 -6.79 -19.44 -6.59
CA HIS A 30 -5.52 -19.07 -7.21
C HIS A 30 -5.14 -20.08 -8.30
N PRO A 31 -5.95 -20.22 -9.37
CA PRO A 31 -5.64 -21.16 -10.44
C PRO A 31 -4.35 -20.78 -11.14
N TYR A 32 -3.63 -21.79 -11.66
CA TYR A 32 -2.45 -21.54 -12.47
C TYR A 32 -2.84 -20.82 -13.78
N VAL A 33 -2.29 -19.63 -13.98
CA VAL A 33 -2.37 -18.87 -15.23
C VAL A 33 -0.96 -18.49 -15.65
N ARG A 34 -0.51 -18.98 -16.81
CA ARG A 34 0.82 -18.66 -17.32
C ARG A 34 0.91 -17.16 -17.65
N ARG A 35 1.59 -16.39 -16.80
CA ARG A 35 1.85 -14.96 -17.02
C ARG A 35 3.22 -14.76 -17.67
N ARG A 36 3.37 -13.66 -18.43
CA ARG A 36 4.62 -13.33 -19.15
C ARG A 36 5.65 -12.57 -18.32
N LEU A 37 5.39 -12.35 -17.02
CA LEU A 37 6.37 -11.74 -16.12
C LEU A 37 7.41 -12.80 -15.74
N GLY A 38 8.55 -12.81 -16.42
CA GLY A 38 9.67 -13.70 -16.08
C GLY A 38 10.26 -13.32 -14.73
N CYS A 39 10.54 -14.32 -13.88
CA CYS A 39 11.23 -14.13 -12.61
C CYS A 39 12.35 -15.18 -12.47
N PRO A 40 13.60 -14.78 -12.12
CA PRO A 40 14.69 -15.74 -11.94
C PRO A 40 14.50 -16.63 -10.70
N CYS A 41 13.60 -16.26 -9.78
CA CYS A 41 13.25 -17.05 -8.61
C CYS A 41 12.05 -17.97 -8.90
N PRO A 42 12.19 -19.31 -8.80
CA PRO A 42 11.10 -20.24 -9.12
C PRO A 42 9.90 -20.11 -8.16
N ALA A 43 10.13 -19.76 -6.89
CA ALA A 43 9.05 -19.54 -5.93
C ALA A 43 8.18 -18.32 -6.31
N LEU A 44 8.82 -17.19 -6.65
CA LEU A 44 8.11 -16.00 -7.10
C LEU A 44 7.42 -16.22 -8.45
N ALA A 45 8.03 -16.96 -9.38
CA ALA A 45 7.40 -17.33 -10.64
C ALA A 45 6.09 -18.14 -10.42
N THR A 46 6.08 -19.08 -9.47
CA THR A 46 4.88 -19.81 -9.08
C THR A 46 3.83 -18.87 -8.48
N MET A 47 4.21 -17.98 -7.56
CA MET A 47 3.29 -17.01 -6.96
C MET A 47 2.67 -16.04 -7.99
N ILE A 48 3.45 -15.60 -9.00
CA ILE A 48 2.96 -14.77 -10.11
C ILE A 48 1.93 -15.55 -10.94
N ASN A 49 2.25 -16.78 -11.32
CA ASN A 49 1.37 -17.59 -12.17
C ASN A 49 0.08 -17.98 -11.46
N HIS A 50 0.11 -18.16 -10.14
CA HIS A 50 -1.08 -18.42 -9.34
C HIS A 50 -1.76 -17.13 -8.84
N SER A 51 -1.26 -15.94 -9.19
CA SER A 51 -1.81 -14.64 -8.77
C SER A 51 -1.75 -14.34 -7.27
N TYR A 52 -1.08 -15.17 -6.46
CA TYR A 52 -0.88 -14.91 -5.03
C TYR A 52 -0.28 -13.52 -4.76
N ILE A 53 0.65 -13.05 -5.61
CA ILE A 53 1.23 -11.71 -5.47
C ILE A 53 0.18 -10.62 -5.68
N ILE A 54 -0.71 -10.79 -6.66
CA ILE A 54 -1.75 -9.80 -6.97
C ILE A 54 -2.76 -9.73 -5.83
N ASP A 55 -3.12 -10.86 -5.24
CA ASP A 55 -4.06 -10.87 -4.13
C ASP A 55 -3.43 -10.30 -2.85
N MET A 56 -2.15 -10.57 -2.60
CA MET A 56 -1.40 -9.90 -1.53
C MET A 56 -1.34 -8.38 -1.73
N LEU A 57 -1.11 -7.90 -2.96
CA LEU A 57 -1.09 -6.46 -3.27
C LEU A 57 -2.44 -5.78 -3.05
N LYS A 58 -3.55 -6.50 -3.20
CA LYS A 58 -4.92 -5.98 -2.99
C LYS A 58 -5.44 -6.13 -1.57
N THR A 59 -4.73 -6.90 -0.74
CA THR A 59 -5.21 -7.21 0.61
C THR A 59 -4.80 -6.11 1.57
N HIS A 60 -5.81 -5.39 2.05
CA HIS A 60 -5.68 -4.35 3.05
C HIS A 60 -4.95 -4.81 4.33
N GLY A 61 -3.99 -4.02 4.80
CA GLY A 61 -3.19 -4.29 6.00
C GLY A 61 -2.09 -5.35 5.82
N VAL A 62 -1.98 -5.94 4.63
CA VAL A 62 -0.88 -6.84 4.25
C VAL A 62 0.19 -6.08 3.47
N LEU A 63 -0.16 -5.58 2.29
CA LEU A 63 0.66 -4.67 1.48
C LEU A 63 -0.07 -3.38 1.16
N GLU A 64 -1.34 -3.45 0.75
CA GLU A 64 -2.18 -2.25 0.62
C GLU A 64 -2.44 -1.63 2.01
N HIS A 65 -2.41 -0.31 2.06
CA HIS A 65 -2.58 0.47 3.29
C HIS A 65 -3.24 1.81 3.05
N ASP A 66 -3.77 2.38 4.14
CA ASP A 66 -4.40 3.70 4.15
C ASP A 66 -3.39 4.83 3.93
N ALA A 67 -3.94 6.04 3.78
CA ALA A 67 -3.22 7.27 3.47
C ALA A 67 -2.46 7.22 2.13
N SER A 68 -2.91 6.39 1.20
CA SER A 68 -2.38 6.37 -0.16
C SER A 68 -2.55 7.74 -0.84
N ILE A 69 -1.53 8.20 -1.57
CA ILE A 69 -1.58 9.53 -2.23
C ILE A 69 -2.60 9.64 -3.36
N SER A 70 -3.00 8.49 -3.92
CA SER A 70 -3.82 8.43 -5.12
C SER A 70 -4.95 7.42 -5.04
N ARG A 71 -5.11 6.69 -3.93
CA ARG A 71 -6.21 5.73 -3.73
C ARG A 71 -6.91 6.05 -2.43
N TRP A 72 -8.21 5.81 -2.38
CA TRP A 72 -8.97 6.01 -1.16
C TRP A 72 -8.59 4.98 -0.10
N ASP A 73 -8.78 5.32 1.16
CA ASP A 73 -8.68 4.35 2.25
C ASP A 73 -9.74 3.25 2.09
N ALA A 74 -9.47 2.04 2.58
CA ALA A 74 -10.33 0.87 2.32
C ALA A 74 -11.77 1.01 2.89
N GLY A 75 -11.97 1.90 3.88
CA GLY A 75 -13.28 2.20 4.46
C GLY A 75 -14.00 3.41 3.83
N GLU A 76 -13.34 4.15 2.94
CA GLU A 76 -13.79 5.47 2.48
C GLU A 76 -14.07 5.52 0.98
N GLY A 77 -13.55 4.57 0.21
CA GLY A 77 -13.75 4.53 -1.23
C GLY A 77 -13.07 3.36 -1.92
N ASP A 78 -12.64 3.57 -3.17
CA ASP A 78 -11.90 2.59 -3.94
C ASP A 78 -10.40 2.65 -3.61
N ALA A 79 -9.92 1.65 -2.87
CA ALA A 79 -8.52 1.51 -2.48
C ALA A 79 -7.61 0.90 -3.56
N LEU A 80 -8.18 0.40 -4.66
CA LEU A 80 -7.42 -0.34 -5.66
C LEU A 80 -7.16 0.45 -6.94
N ASN A 81 -8.03 1.42 -7.26
CA ASN A 81 -7.91 2.23 -8.47
C ASN A 81 -7.51 3.67 -8.14
N PRO A 82 -6.61 4.29 -8.94
CA PRO A 82 -6.20 5.66 -8.69
C PRO A 82 -7.36 6.64 -8.93
N ASP A 83 -7.50 7.61 -8.04
CA ASP A 83 -8.42 8.72 -8.12
C ASP A 83 -7.66 10.01 -8.47
N PRO A 84 -7.96 10.65 -9.63
CA PRO A 84 -7.30 11.89 -10.05
C PRO A 84 -7.47 13.05 -9.08
N GLN A 85 -8.55 13.07 -8.30
CA GLN A 85 -8.80 14.11 -7.31
C GLN A 85 -7.84 13.99 -6.14
N LEU A 86 -7.53 12.77 -5.67
CA LEU A 86 -6.57 12.56 -4.59
C LEU A 86 -5.15 12.95 -5.02
N VAL A 87 -4.76 12.56 -6.23
CA VAL A 87 -3.48 12.99 -6.83
C VAL A 87 -3.39 14.51 -6.88
N SER A 88 -4.44 15.17 -7.35
CA SER A 88 -4.47 16.62 -7.45
C SER A 88 -4.41 17.28 -6.07
N ASN A 89 -5.22 16.81 -5.12
CA ASN A 89 -5.20 17.31 -3.74
C ASN A 89 -3.80 17.19 -3.11
N PHE A 90 -3.10 16.08 -3.34
CA PHE A 90 -1.75 15.88 -2.83
C PHE A 90 -0.75 16.85 -3.49
N LEU A 91 -0.68 16.85 -4.82
CA LEU A 91 0.33 17.63 -5.56
C LEU A 91 0.10 19.14 -5.48
N ASP A 92 -1.17 19.58 -5.47
CA ASP A 92 -1.56 20.99 -5.40
C ASP A 92 -1.50 21.53 -3.97
N SER A 93 -1.41 20.65 -2.97
CA SER A 93 -1.07 21.09 -1.62
C SER A 93 0.39 21.54 -1.53
N ILE A 94 1.32 21.09 -2.36
CA ILE A 94 2.73 21.48 -2.23
C ILE A 94 2.87 22.99 -2.53
N ASP A 95 3.57 23.72 -1.66
CA ASP A 95 3.76 25.16 -1.81
C ASP A 95 4.84 25.41 -2.87
N TYR A 96 4.44 25.99 -4.00
CA TYR A 96 5.36 26.43 -5.04
C TYR A 96 5.45 27.96 -5.04
N PRO A 97 6.62 28.55 -5.35
CA PRO A 97 6.71 30.00 -5.52
C PRO A 97 5.81 30.48 -6.67
N ASP A 98 5.07 31.58 -6.46
CA ASP A 98 4.06 32.11 -7.40
C ASP A 98 4.58 32.38 -8.82
N HIS A 99 5.89 32.57 -8.98
CA HIS A 99 6.54 32.88 -10.26
C HIS A 99 6.93 31.63 -11.07
N VAL A 100 6.79 30.43 -10.50
CA VAL A 100 7.17 29.18 -11.17
C VAL A 100 6.01 28.69 -12.03
N ALA A 101 6.25 28.58 -13.34
CA ALA A 101 5.27 28.04 -14.27
C ALA A 101 4.98 26.55 -13.98
N GLN A 102 3.79 26.08 -14.32
CA GLN A 102 3.35 24.72 -13.99
C GLN A 102 4.32 23.63 -14.46
N GLN A 103 4.87 23.75 -15.67
CA GLN A 103 5.82 22.77 -16.24
C GLN A 103 7.17 22.74 -15.51
N ASP A 104 7.49 23.78 -14.74
CA ASP A 104 8.75 23.94 -14.01
C ASP A 104 8.59 23.67 -12.51
N LYS A 105 7.38 23.28 -12.07
CA LYS A 105 7.12 22.88 -10.68
C LYS A 105 7.81 21.55 -10.38
N MET A 106 8.81 21.62 -9.51
CA MET A 106 9.56 20.48 -9.02
C MET A 106 9.10 20.12 -7.61
N ILE A 107 8.95 18.82 -7.35
CA ILE A 107 8.68 18.27 -6.03
C ILE A 107 9.96 17.62 -5.54
N THR A 108 10.46 18.07 -4.38
CA THR A 108 11.59 17.41 -3.72
C THR A 108 11.11 16.21 -2.91
N LEU A 109 12.03 15.33 -2.54
CA LEU A 109 11.74 14.25 -1.60
C LEU A 109 11.19 14.77 -0.26
N ASP A 110 11.69 15.92 0.21
CA ASP A 110 11.26 16.52 1.48
C ASP A 110 9.82 17.04 1.39
N ASP A 111 9.45 17.70 0.30
CA ASP A 111 8.06 18.15 0.05
C ASP A 111 7.10 16.96 0.08
N TYR A 112 7.46 15.89 -0.63
CA TYR A 112 6.66 14.68 -0.73
C TYR A 112 6.53 14.00 0.64
N ALA A 113 7.64 13.82 1.36
CA ALA A 113 7.68 13.18 2.67
C ALA A 113 6.89 13.95 3.72
N LEU A 114 6.96 15.29 3.69
CA LEU A 114 6.18 16.15 4.57
C LEU A 114 4.68 16.00 4.30
N ARG A 115 4.25 16.11 3.03
CA ARG A 115 2.84 15.95 2.67
C ARG A 115 2.31 14.54 2.98
N ARG A 116 3.12 13.51 2.76
CA ARG A 116 2.78 12.14 3.16
C ARG A 116 2.57 12.04 4.66
N SER A 117 3.49 12.58 5.46
CA SER A 117 3.40 12.55 6.93
C SER A 117 2.14 13.24 7.46
N ILE A 118 1.64 14.27 6.78
CA ILE A 118 0.38 14.93 7.12
C ILE A 118 -0.82 14.00 6.87
N LEU A 119 -0.84 13.27 5.75
CA LEU A 119 -1.87 12.26 5.49
C LEU A 119 -1.84 11.13 6.52
N GLU A 120 -0.64 10.64 6.86
CA GLU A 120 -0.50 9.59 7.91
C GLU A 120 -1.04 10.09 9.24
N LYS A 121 -0.74 11.33 9.61
CA LYS A 121 -1.22 11.95 10.85
C LYS A 121 -2.74 12.03 10.91
N ASP A 122 -3.41 12.36 9.81
CA ASP A 122 -4.87 12.39 9.75
C ASP A 122 -5.48 11.01 10.06
N ILE A 123 -4.89 9.93 9.52
CA ILE A 123 -5.31 8.57 9.83
C ILE A 123 -5.04 8.20 11.29
N ILE A 124 -3.87 8.56 11.84
CA ILE A 124 -3.55 8.31 13.25
C ILE A 124 -4.58 8.94 14.16
N ASP A 125 -4.89 10.21 13.91
CA ASP A 125 -5.70 11.02 14.80
C ASP A 125 -7.19 10.65 14.70
N ASN A 126 -7.65 10.15 13.54
CA ASN A 126 -9.06 9.93 13.26
C ASN A 126 -9.48 8.46 13.07
N ARG A 127 -8.55 7.53 12.75
CA ARG A 127 -8.86 6.16 12.27
C ARG A 127 -7.79 5.11 12.67
N PRO A 128 -7.73 4.67 13.93
CA PRO A 128 -6.64 3.82 14.43
C PRO A 128 -6.78 2.32 14.08
N HIS A 129 -7.21 1.97 12.87
CA HIS A 129 -7.49 0.58 12.48
C HIS A 129 -6.29 -0.18 11.90
N GLN A 130 -5.19 0.52 11.56
CA GLN A 130 -3.99 -0.07 10.95
C GLN A 130 -2.73 0.00 11.81
N SER A 131 -1.78 -0.90 11.52
CA SER A 131 -0.45 -0.87 12.15
C SER A 131 0.35 0.33 11.66
N MET A 132 0.63 1.25 12.58
CA MET A 132 1.36 2.47 12.27
C MET A 132 2.76 2.23 11.70
N THR A 133 3.47 1.22 12.21
CA THR A 133 4.80 0.87 11.71
C THR A 133 4.76 0.44 10.24
N LYS A 134 3.75 -0.33 9.84
CA LYS A 134 3.61 -0.79 8.46
C LYS A 134 3.23 0.36 7.53
N LEU A 135 2.25 1.17 7.94
CA LEU A 135 1.79 2.34 7.18
C LEU A 135 2.97 3.29 6.92
N HIS A 136 3.75 3.59 7.95
CA HIS A 136 4.90 4.48 7.87
C HIS A 136 6.05 3.91 7.00
N MET A 137 6.42 2.63 7.20
CA MET A 137 7.52 2.03 6.44
C MET A 137 7.20 1.92 4.94
N LEU A 138 5.98 1.50 4.60
CA LEU A 138 5.56 1.37 3.21
C LEU A 138 5.39 2.75 2.57
N GLY A 139 4.73 3.69 3.26
CA GLY A 139 4.53 5.06 2.78
C GLY A 139 5.82 5.82 2.48
N ILE A 140 6.84 5.71 3.35
CA ILE A 140 8.17 6.31 3.09
C ILE A 140 8.85 5.67 1.88
N GLY A 141 8.81 4.33 1.79
CA GLY A 141 9.41 3.60 0.68
C GLY A 141 8.80 4.01 -0.67
N GLU A 142 7.49 4.15 -0.72
CA GLU A 142 6.75 4.60 -1.91
C GLU A 142 7.09 6.04 -2.30
N ALA A 143 7.22 6.95 -1.33
CA ALA A 143 7.62 8.34 -1.58
C ALA A 143 9.00 8.42 -2.25
N VAL A 144 9.99 7.71 -1.70
CA VAL A 144 11.33 7.64 -2.28
C VAL A 144 11.29 7.02 -3.67
N LEU A 145 10.53 5.93 -3.86
CA LEU A 145 10.41 5.27 -5.15
C LEU A 145 9.80 6.19 -6.21
N ALA A 146 8.70 6.88 -5.90
CA ALA A 146 8.03 7.79 -6.82
C ALA A 146 8.97 8.92 -7.28
N VAL A 147 9.58 9.64 -6.34
CA VAL A 147 10.46 10.78 -6.67
C VAL A 147 11.73 10.30 -7.38
N LYS A 148 12.27 9.12 -7.03
CA LYS A 148 13.50 8.61 -7.64
C LYS A 148 13.28 8.05 -9.06
N VAL A 149 12.15 7.40 -9.32
CA VAL A 149 11.84 6.88 -10.66
C VAL A 149 11.63 8.02 -11.66
N PHE A 150 11.04 9.12 -11.22
CA PHE A 150 10.74 10.30 -12.05
C PHE A 150 11.71 11.47 -11.82
N GLU A 151 12.90 11.19 -11.29
CA GLU A 151 13.92 12.20 -11.02
C GLU A 151 14.31 12.95 -12.31
N ASP A 152 14.17 14.28 -12.32
CA ASP A 152 14.65 15.11 -13.44
C ASP A 152 16.02 15.72 -13.12
N GLN A 153 17.06 15.00 -13.53
CA GLN A 153 18.46 15.40 -13.34
C GLN A 153 18.85 16.67 -14.12
N ARG A 154 17.99 17.17 -15.03
CA ARG A 154 18.24 18.41 -15.76
C ARG A 154 17.77 19.64 -15.00
N SER A 155 17.05 19.45 -13.89
CA SER A 155 16.58 20.55 -13.05
C SER A 155 17.75 21.31 -12.43
N ILE A 156 17.68 22.63 -12.40
CA ILE A 156 18.64 23.48 -11.68
C ILE A 156 18.61 23.23 -10.16
N LEU A 157 17.51 22.67 -9.64
CA LEU A 157 17.38 22.25 -8.24
C LEU A 157 18.10 20.93 -7.96
N ALA A 158 18.46 20.15 -8.99
CA ALA A 158 19.25 18.93 -8.86
C ALA A 158 20.77 19.22 -8.66
N ALA A 159 21.17 20.49 -8.60
CA ALA A 159 22.57 20.91 -8.45
C ALA A 159 23.11 20.79 -7.01
N GLU A 160 22.23 20.60 -6.02
CA GLU A 160 22.56 20.16 -4.65
C GLU A 160 21.86 18.81 -4.41
N PRO A 161 22.17 17.98 -3.38
CA PRO A 161 21.83 16.55 -3.37
C PRO A 161 20.33 16.21 -3.28
N ALA A 162 19.45 17.16 -3.57
CA ALA A 162 18.01 17.03 -3.62
C ALA A 162 17.57 16.19 -4.84
N ILE A 163 17.02 15.01 -4.56
CA ILE A 163 16.24 14.23 -5.52
C ILE A 163 14.92 14.99 -5.73
N CYS A 164 14.61 15.34 -6.97
CA CYS A 164 13.38 16.03 -7.32
C CYS A 164 12.79 15.54 -8.65
N ALA A 165 11.46 15.55 -8.73
CA ALA A 165 10.69 15.13 -9.90
C ALA A 165 9.75 16.26 -10.34
N ARG A 166 9.39 16.29 -11.63
CA ARG A 166 8.39 17.25 -12.11
C ARG A 166 7.02 16.88 -11.56
N SER A 167 6.29 17.88 -11.05
CA SER A 167 4.92 17.70 -10.55
C SER A 167 3.98 17.16 -11.63
N GLU A 168 4.16 17.60 -12.89
CA GLU A 168 3.40 17.09 -14.03
C GLU A 168 3.66 15.59 -14.30
N TRP A 169 4.91 15.12 -14.21
CA TRP A 169 5.23 13.72 -14.46
C TRP A 169 4.64 12.81 -13.39
N LEU A 170 4.68 13.23 -12.13
CA LEU A 170 4.03 12.52 -11.03
C LEU A 170 2.50 12.52 -11.14
N ARG A 171 1.91 13.49 -11.84
CA ARG A 171 0.47 13.55 -12.08
C ARG A 171 0.03 12.63 -13.22
N GLU A 172 0.86 12.49 -14.26
CA GLU A 172 0.58 11.63 -15.40
C GLU A 172 0.82 10.14 -15.11
N TRP A 173 1.78 9.84 -14.23
CA TRP A 173 2.10 8.49 -13.77
C TRP A 173 1.02 7.89 -12.86
#